data_AF-A0A1X3P452-F1
#
_entry.id   AF-A0A1X3P452-F1
#
_cell.length_a   1.000
_cell.length_b   1.000
_cell.length_c   1.000
_cell.angle_alpha   90.00
_cell.angle_beta   90.00
_cell.angle_gamma   90.00
#
_symmetry.space_group_name_H-M   'P 1'
#
loop_
_entity.id
_entity.type
_entity.pdbx_description
1 polymer ?
#
loop_
_entity_poly.entity_id
_entity_poly.type
_entity_poly.pdbx_seq_one_letter_code
_entity_poly.pdbx_strand_id
1 'polypeptide(L)'
;MLSGGRDSRMLTGLAAEVPAEELTAWTTSSDTGTTLEELTAARIATRLGVDQRIVSGRHDGFSRDFLDYAQITGHQSSFHVWLMPVARELASRTGTVLDGLGGGVFLGGGFPDDPAALAAGSTPADLVASRFGRLSRYLEVAEELLAPGAMTASPRRAGRTSPPSPSRWPTTPREPRSPPT
;
A
#
# COMPACT_ATOMS: atom_id res chain seq x y z
N MET A 1 -8.61 1.38 10.27
CA MET A 1 -7.36 2.10 9.96
C MET A 1 -7.70 3.40 9.26
N LEU A 2 -7.22 4.53 9.78
CA LEU A 2 -7.40 5.86 9.20
C LEU A 2 -6.04 6.49 8.90
N SER A 3 -5.87 6.93 7.65
CA SER A 3 -4.68 7.62 7.13
C SER A 3 -5.09 8.90 6.37
N GLY A 4 -4.13 9.63 5.83
CA GLY A 4 -4.36 10.71 4.85
C GLY A 4 -4.82 10.20 3.48
N GLY A 5 -4.59 8.92 3.18
CA GLY A 5 -5.04 8.26 1.97
C GLY A 5 -6.56 8.30 1.78
N ARG A 6 -6.99 8.50 0.53
CA ARG A 6 -8.42 8.62 0.15
C ARG A 6 -9.26 7.42 0.60
N ASP A 7 -8.75 6.21 0.41
CA ASP A 7 -9.51 4.96 0.62
C ASP A 7 -9.90 4.78 2.09
N SER A 8 -8.94 4.97 3.00
CA SER A 8 -9.19 4.89 4.44
C SER A 8 -10.19 5.96 4.93
N ARG A 9 -10.17 7.17 4.33
CA ARG A 9 -11.10 8.25 4.66
C ARG A 9 -12.53 7.95 4.20
N MET A 10 -12.69 7.39 3.00
CA MET A 10 -13.99 6.96 2.50
C MET A 10 -14.57 5.85 3.37
N LEU A 11 -13.79 4.82 3.71
CA LEU A 11 -14.22 3.73 4.58
C LEU A 11 -14.60 4.23 5.97
N THR A 12 -13.84 5.16 6.55
CA THR A 12 -14.15 5.74 7.87
C THR A 12 -15.44 6.54 7.83
N GLY A 13 -15.66 7.34 6.77
CA GLY A 13 -16.93 8.06 6.57
C GLY A 13 -18.11 7.10 6.47
N LEU A 14 -18.00 6.04 5.67
CA LEU A 14 -19.05 5.02 5.56
C LEU A 14 -19.30 4.28 6.87
N ALA A 15 -18.24 3.96 7.61
CA ALA A 15 -18.35 3.29 8.91
C ALA A 15 -19.04 4.18 9.96
N ALA A 16 -18.82 5.50 9.92
CA ALA A 16 -19.45 6.45 10.83
C ALA A 16 -20.96 6.63 10.60
N GLU A 17 -21.47 6.30 9.40
CA GLU A 17 -22.91 6.34 9.08
C GLU A 17 -23.66 5.08 9.54
N VAL A 18 -22.94 3.99 9.84
CA VAL A 18 -23.54 2.75 10.32
C VAL A 18 -23.66 2.82 11.85
N PRO A 19 -24.83 2.49 12.43
CA PRO A 19 -24.95 2.34 13.88
C PRO A 19 -24.13 1.13 14.33
N ALA A 20 -22.88 1.38 14.70
CA ALA A 20 -21.95 0.43 15.27
C ALA A 20 -21.62 0.83 16.72
N GLU A 21 -21.17 -0.14 17.52
CA GLU A 21 -20.47 0.15 18.78
C GLU A 21 -19.26 1.07 18.51
N GLU A 22 -18.82 1.80 19.55
CA GLU A 22 -17.78 2.85 19.51
C GLU A 22 -16.72 2.65 18.42
N LEU A 23 -16.86 3.41 17.32
CA LEU A 23 -15.88 3.41 16.24
C LEU A 23 -14.58 4.05 16.75
N THR A 24 -13.47 3.31 16.69
CA THR A 24 -12.13 3.83 16.98
C THR A 24 -11.31 3.93 15.71
N ALA A 25 -10.82 5.13 15.39
CA ALA A 25 -9.84 5.36 14.34
C ALA A 25 -8.43 5.04 14.84
N TRP A 26 -7.75 4.10 14.18
CA TRP A 26 -6.33 3.81 14.42
C TRP A 26 -5.48 4.36 13.28
N THR A 27 -4.48 5.16 13.63
CA THR A 27 -3.56 5.81 12.70
C THR A 27 -2.13 5.43 13.04
N THR A 28 -1.35 5.09 12.02
CA THR A 28 0.11 4.94 12.09
C THR A 28 0.73 5.69 10.93
N SER A 29 2.04 5.90 10.98
CA SER A 29 2.82 6.49 9.91
C SER A 29 3.73 5.46 9.29
N SER A 30 3.85 5.49 7.96
CA SER A 30 4.87 4.73 7.22
C SER A 30 6.27 5.34 7.36
N ASP A 31 6.42 6.39 8.19
CA ASP A 31 7.64 7.15 8.47
C ASP A 31 8.47 7.45 7.21
N THR A 32 7.89 8.27 6.35
CA THR A 32 8.59 8.86 5.20
C THR A 32 9.31 10.16 5.57
N GLY A 33 9.46 10.47 6.87
CA GLY A 33 9.98 11.74 7.36
C GLY A 33 8.97 12.90 7.31
N THR A 34 7.68 12.64 7.13
CA THR A 34 6.61 13.66 7.14
C THR A 34 5.42 13.22 8.01
N THR A 35 4.84 14.15 8.78
CA THR A 35 3.67 13.91 9.67
C THR A 35 2.33 14.22 9.02
N LEU A 36 2.28 14.23 7.67
CA LEU A 36 1.10 14.67 6.92
C LEU A 36 -0.06 13.67 7.05
N GLU A 37 0.27 12.39 7.22
CA GLU A 37 -0.71 11.31 7.38
C GLU A 37 -1.50 11.47 8.68
N GLU A 38 -0.81 11.68 9.80
CA GLU A 38 -1.44 11.85 11.11
C GLU A 38 -2.28 13.12 11.19
N LEU A 39 -1.77 14.24 10.65
CA LEU A 39 -2.50 15.51 10.63
C LEU A 39 -3.79 15.39 9.80
N THR A 40 -3.72 14.75 8.64
CA THR A 40 -4.89 14.56 7.79
C THR A 40 -5.89 13.62 8.45
N ALA A 41 -5.42 12.50 9.01
CA ALA A 41 -6.26 11.56 9.74
C ALA A 41 -6.96 12.21 10.94
N ALA A 42 -6.24 13.01 11.73
CA ALA A 42 -6.79 13.70 12.90
C ALA A 42 -7.91 14.67 12.52
N ARG A 43 -7.73 15.45 11.46
CA ARG A 43 -8.79 16.33 10.95
C ARG A 43 -10.06 15.57 10.56
N ILE A 44 -9.92 14.40 9.93
CA ILE A 44 -11.05 13.57 9.54
C ILE A 44 -11.73 12.95 10.75
N ALA A 45 -10.96 12.40 11.69
CA ALA A 45 -11.51 11.83 12.92
C ALA A 45 -12.29 12.88 13.73
N THR A 46 -11.73 14.08 13.91
CA THR A 46 -12.42 15.20 14.57
C THR A 46 -13.69 15.58 13.82
N ARG A 47 -13.65 15.66 12.48
CA ARG A 47 -14.83 16.05 11.68
C ARG A 47 -15.99 15.06 11.81
N LEU A 48 -15.67 13.78 11.97
CA LEU A 48 -16.62 12.68 12.09
C LEU A 48 -17.00 12.35 13.55
N GLY A 49 -16.38 13.00 14.54
CA GLY A 49 -16.62 12.69 15.96
C GLY A 49 -16.14 11.30 16.37
N VAL A 50 -15.09 10.79 15.71
CA VAL A 50 -14.54 9.44 15.95
C VAL A 50 -13.32 9.55 16.85
N ASP A 51 -13.28 8.71 17.89
CA ASP A 51 -12.11 8.61 18.78
C ASP A 51 -10.90 8.11 18.00
N GLN A 52 -9.78 8.84 18.09
CA GLN A 52 -8.56 8.51 17.36
C GLN A 52 -7.45 8.08 18.30
N ARG A 53 -6.74 7.02 17.90
CA ARG A 53 -5.48 6.57 18.49
C ARG A 53 -4.38 6.61 17.44
N ILE A 54 -3.35 7.41 17.70
CA ILE A 54 -2.16 7.49 16.87
C ILE A 54 -1.08 6.62 17.52
N VAL A 55 -0.58 5.65 16.77
CA VAL A 55 0.49 4.74 17.21
C VAL A 55 1.64 4.89 16.22
N SER A 56 2.74 5.49 16.67
CA SER A 56 3.93 5.69 15.86
C SER A 56 4.87 4.49 15.98
N GLY A 57 5.53 4.15 14.88
CA GLY A 57 6.68 3.24 14.91
C GLY A 57 7.83 3.82 15.72
N ARG A 58 8.73 2.95 16.19
CA ARG A 58 9.95 3.36 16.88
C ARG A 58 11.17 2.83 16.13
N HIS A 59 12.16 3.68 15.89
CA HIS A 59 13.40 3.27 15.22
C HIS A 59 14.12 2.13 15.96
N ASP A 60 14.16 2.19 17.30
CA ASP A 60 14.78 1.14 18.13
C ASP A 60 14.00 -0.19 18.13
N GLY A 61 12.72 -0.16 17.75
CA GLY A 61 11.85 -1.33 17.61
C GLY A 61 11.81 -1.94 16.22
N PHE A 62 12.38 -1.27 15.21
CA PHE A 62 12.21 -1.64 13.81
C PHE A 62 12.64 -3.08 13.49
N SER A 63 13.78 -3.52 14.02
CA SER A 63 14.29 -4.88 13.78
C SER A 63 13.32 -5.95 14.27
N ARG A 64 12.67 -5.71 15.41
CA ARG A 64 11.65 -6.61 15.96
C ARG A 64 10.40 -6.58 15.10
N ASP A 65 9.91 -5.39 14.77
CA ASP A 65 8.72 -5.22 13.92
C ASP A 65 8.93 -5.93 12.57
N PHE A 66 10.12 -5.84 11.98
CA PHE A 66 10.46 -6.54 10.75
C PHE A 66 10.45 -8.06 10.89
N LEU A 67 11.02 -8.61 11.97
CA LEU A 67 11.02 -10.06 12.22
C LEU A 67 9.61 -10.60 12.43
N ASP A 68 8.82 -9.94 13.29
CA ASP A 68 7.43 -10.32 13.57
C ASP A 68 6.60 -10.25 12.27
N TYR A 69 6.78 -9.19 11.48
CA TYR A 69 6.14 -9.03 10.19
C TYR A 69 6.47 -10.18 9.23
N ALA A 70 7.76 -10.48 9.05
CA ALA A 70 8.21 -11.52 8.15
C ALA A 70 7.65 -12.90 8.55
N GLN A 71 7.54 -13.18 9.85
CA GLN A 71 6.93 -14.43 10.32
C GLN A 71 5.42 -14.47 9.99
N ILE A 72 4.69 -13.40 10.27
CA ILE A 72 3.23 -13.32 10.06
C ILE A 72 2.88 -13.44 8.58
N THR A 73 3.65 -12.79 7.70
CA THR A 73 3.38 -12.82 6.26
C THR A 73 3.98 -14.03 5.55
N GLY A 74 4.61 -14.97 6.27
CA GLY A 74 5.31 -16.09 5.66
C GLY A 74 6.41 -15.63 4.69
N HIS A 75 7.11 -14.56 5.07
CA HIS A 75 8.17 -13.90 4.31
C HIS A 75 7.73 -13.34 2.95
N GLN A 76 6.43 -13.10 2.76
CA GLN A 76 5.93 -12.43 1.56
C GLN A 76 6.29 -10.94 1.60
N SER A 77 6.75 -10.42 0.46
CA SER A 77 7.13 -9.02 0.25
C SER A 77 5.89 -8.12 0.16
N SER A 78 5.19 -7.95 1.26
CA SER A 78 4.24 -6.87 1.42
C SER A 78 4.97 -5.68 2.06
N PHE A 79 4.91 -4.51 1.44
CA PHE A 79 5.55 -3.31 1.98
C PHE A 79 4.62 -2.70 3.03
N HIS A 80 4.39 -3.32 4.19
CA HIS A 80 3.49 -2.77 5.23
C HIS A 80 3.99 -2.99 6.67
N VAL A 81 5.31 -3.12 6.87
CA VAL A 81 5.91 -3.36 8.20
C VAL A 81 5.53 -2.27 9.23
N TRP A 82 5.25 -1.05 8.78
CA TRP A 82 4.81 0.06 9.64
C TRP A 82 3.46 -0.16 10.35
N LEU A 83 2.70 -1.20 9.96
CA LEU A 83 1.48 -1.59 10.67
C LEU A 83 1.75 -2.37 11.95
N MET A 84 2.95 -2.92 12.13
CA MET A 84 3.26 -3.80 13.26
C MET A 84 3.04 -3.19 14.65
N PRO A 85 3.36 -1.91 14.89
CA PRO A 85 3.01 -1.26 16.16
C PRO A 85 1.50 -1.29 16.46
N VAL A 86 0.68 -0.96 15.47
CA VAL A 86 -0.78 -1.00 15.61
C VAL A 86 -1.28 -2.44 15.74
N ALA A 87 -0.72 -3.38 14.99
CA ALA A 87 -1.10 -4.79 15.07
C ALA A 87 -0.91 -5.35 16.49
N ARG A 88 0.16 -4.95 17.20
CA ARG A 88 0.38 -5.32 18.60
C ARG A 88 -0.68 -4.75 19.55
N GLU A 89 -1.09 -3.50 19.35
CA GLU A 89 -2.18 -2.89 20.14
C GLU A 89 -3.52 -3.59 19.88
N LEU A 90 -3.79 -3.94 18.62
CA LEU A 90 -5.02 -4.60 18.20
C LEU A 90 -5.07 -6.08 18.58
N ALA A 91 -3.94 -6.76 18.77
CA ALA A 91 -3.90 -8.19 19.11
C ALA A 91 -4.67 -8.55 20.39
N SER A 92 -4.85 -7.59 21.29
CA SER A 92 -5.62 -7.74 22.54
C SER A 92 -7.11 -7.39 22.42
N ARG A 93 -7.57 -6.99 21.22
CA ARG A 93 -8.91 -6.44 20.99
C ARG A 93 -9.74 -7.36 20.12
N THR A 94 -11.03 -7.37 20.39
CA THR A 94 -12.04 -8.02 19.54
C THR A 94 -12.72 -7.00 18.66
N GLY A 95 -13.00 -7.35 17.41
CA GLY A 95 -13.78 -6.52 16.50
C GLY A 95 -13.31 -6.56 15.07
N THR A 96 -14.10 -5.95 14.20
CA THR A 96 -13.79 -5.83 12.77
C THR A 96 -12.82 -4.67 12.54
N VAL A 97 -11.71 -4.95 11.85
CA VAL A 97 -10.78 -3.92 11.40
C VAL A 97 -11.09 -3.60 9.94
N LEU A 98 -11.49 -2.36 9.68
CA LEU A 98 -11.64 -1.83 8.32
C LEU A 98 -10.32 -1.19 7.89
N ASP A 99 -9.77 -1.60 6.75
CA ASP A 99 -8.54 -1.03 6.19
C ASP A 99 -8.73 -0.70 4.70
N GLY A 100 -8.17 0.44 4.27
CA GLY A 100 -8.18 0.91 2.89
C GLY A 100 -7.12 0.24 2.00
N LEU A 101 -6.36 -0.73 2.52
CA LEU A 101 -5.39 -1.49 1.74
C LEU A 101 -6.01 -2.11 0.49
N GLY A 102 -5.31 -1.96 -0.64
CA GLY A 102 -5.76 -2.43 -1.95
C GLY A 102 -6.78 -1.51 -2.64
N GLY A 103 -7.31 -0.49 -1.98
CA GLY A 103 -8.23 0.47 -2.60
C GLY A 103 -7.64 1.15 -3.84
N GLY A 104 -6.33 1.43 -3.84
CA GLY A 104 -5.62 1.96 -5.01
C GLY A 104 -5.72 1.10 -6.28
N VAL A 105 -5.83 -0.23 -6.15
CA VAL A 105 -6.01 -1.16 -7.28
C VAL A 105 -7.43 -1.08 -7.84
N PHE A 106 -8.44 -0.94 -6.97
CA PHE A 106 -9.84 -0.96 -7.38
C PHE A 106 -10.43 0.42 -7.67
N LEU A 107 -9.85 1.48 -7.11
CA LEU A 107 -10.40 2.84 -7.10
C LEU A 107 -9.43 3.90 -7.65
N GLY A 108 -8.29 3.48 -8.22
CA GLY A 108 -7.37 4.33 -8.99
C GLY A 108 -6.48 5.26 -8.16
N GLY A 109 -6.30 4.99 -6.87
CA GLY A 109 -5.52 5.82 -5.95
C GLY A 109 -4.00 5.80 -6.24
N GLY A 110 -3.34 4.67 -5.94
CA GLY A 110 -1.89 4.50 -6.17
C GLY A 110 -1.51 4.17 -7.62
N PHE A 111 -2.50 3.84 -8.44
CA PHE A 111 -2.35 3.48 -9.85
C PHE A 111 -3.33 4.33 -10.65
N PRO A 112 -2.99 5.59 -10.97
CA PRO A 112 -3.88 6.44 -11.74
C PRO A 112 -4.23 5.76 -13.06
N ASP A 113 -5.47 5.95 -13.52
CA ASP A 113 -5.88 5.35 -14.78
C ASP A 113 -5.01 5.85 -15.92
N ASP A 114 -4.59 4.93 -16.79
CA ASP A 114 -3.89 5.30 -18.02
C ASP A 114 -4.86 6.14 -18.87
N PRO A 115 -4.47 7.36 -19.29
CA PRO A 115 -5.30 8.17 -20.19
C PRO A 115 -5.76 7.41 -21.44
N ALA A 116 -4.95 6.46 -21.94
CA ALA A 116 -5.33 5.58 -23.05
C ALA A 116 -6.42 4.57 -22.66
N ALA A 117 -6.42 4.08 -21.41
CA ALA A 117 -7.48 3.23 -20.85
C ALA A 117 -8.72 4.04 -20.44
N LEU A 118 -8.64 5.36 -20.40
CA LEU A 118 -9.79 6.26 -20.22
C LEU A 118 -10.41 6.69 -21.56
N ALA A 119 -9.86 6.25 -22.69
CA ALA A 119 -10.42 6.54 -24.01
C ALA A 119 -11.84 5.96 -24.14
N ALA A 120 -12.68 6.65 -24.90
CA ALA A 120 -14.08 6.29 -25.12
C ALA A 120 -14.19 4.83 -25.61
N GLY A 121 -14.86 3.98 -24.83
CA GLY A 121 -15.05 2.56 -25.13
C GLY A 121 -14.41 1.59 -24.14
N SER A 122 -13.64 2.07 -23.16
CA SER A 122 -13.03 1.20 -22.14
C SER A 122 -14.04 0.75 -21.08
N THR A 123 -14.02 -0.53 -20.73
CA THR A 123 -14.89 -1.11 -19.71
C THR A 123 -14.26 -1.00 -18.30
N PRO A 124 -15.04 -1.12 -17.22
CA PRO A 124 -14.48 -1.22 -15.86
C PRO A 124 -13.46 -2.36 -15.70
N ALA A 125 -13.65 -3.47 -16.42
CA ALA A 125 -12.70 -4.58 -16.42
C ALA A 125 -11.35 -4.18 -17.04
N ASP A 126 -11.36 -3.39 -18.11
CA ASP A 126 -10.13 -2.90 -18.77
C ASP A 126 -9.34 -1.97 -17.85
N LEU A 127 -10.03 -1.10 -17.10
CA LEU A 127 -9.41 -0.23 -16.10
C LEU A 127 -8.75 -1.04 -14.97
N VAL A 128 -9.45 -2.04 -14.44
CA VAL A 128 -8.90 -2.92 -13.39
C VAL A 128 -7.70 -3.70 -13.92
N ALA A 129 -7.80 -4.29 -15.12
CA ALA A 129 -6.69 -5.01 -15.76
C ALA A 129 -5.47 -4.11 -15.99
N SER A 130 -5.68 -2.86 -16.44
CA SER A 130 -4.64 -1.85 -16.59
C SER A 130 -3.91 -1.57 -15.26
N ARG A 131 -4.66 -1.37 -14.17
CA ARG A 131 -4.07 -1.13 -12.83
C ARG A 131 -3.27 -2.32 -12.33
N PHE A 132 -3.76 -3.55 -12.52
CA PHE A 132 -3.01 -4.77 -12.20
C PHE A 132 -1.74 -4.89 -13.04
N GLY A 133 -1.80 -4.62 -14.35
CA GLY A 133 -0.65 -4.62 -15.23
C GLY A 133 0.42 -3.60 -14.82
N ARG A 134 0.02 -2.45 -14.27
CA ARG A 134 0.96 -1.46 -13.72
C ARG A 134 1.57 -1.90 -12.40
N LEU A 135 0.82 -2.60 -11.55
CA LEU A 135 1.35 -3.20 -10.32
C LEU A 135 2.35 -4.32 -10.63
N SER A 136 2.09 -5.15 -11.65
CA SER A 136 2.99 -6.25 -12.02
C SER A 136 4.31 -5.77 -12.64
N ARG A 137 4.41 -4.52 -13.10
CA ARG A 137 5.69 -3.94 -13.54
C ARG A 137 6.77 -4.02 -12.46
N TYR A 138 6.41 -3.90 -11.18
CA TYR A 138 7.37 -4.08 -10.09
C TYR A 138 8.01 -5.48 -10.07
N LEU A 139 7.29 -6.50 -10.55
CA LEU A 139 7.83 -7.86 -10.70
C LEU A 139 8.78 -7.97 -11.89
N GLU A 140 8.57 -7.18 -12.95
CA GLU A 140 9.45 -7.15 -14.13
C GLU A 140 10.82 -6.54 -13.79
N VAL A 141 10.87 -5.52 -12.93
CA VAL A 141 12.13 -4.89 -12.48
C VAL A 141 12.73 -5.58 -11.25
N ALA A 142 12.06 -6.58 -10.67
CA ALA A 142 12.52 -7.25 -9.46
C ALA A 142 13.87 -7.95 -9.66
N GLU A 143 14.14 -8.50 -10.84
CA GLU A 143 15.45 -9.10 -11.16
C GLU A 143 16.59 -8.08 -11.20
N GLU A 144 16.31 -6.82 -11.54
CA GLU A 144 17.30 -5.74 -11.56
C GLU A 144 17.52 -5.11 -10.17
N LEU A 145 16.49 -5.14 -9.31
CA LEU A 145 16.49 -4.51 -7.99
C LEU A 145 16.94 -5.45 -6.87
N LEU A 146 16.69 -6.76 -7.02
CA LEU A 146 17.03 -7.76 -6.01
C LEU A 146 18.43 -8.33 -6.26
N ALA A 147 19.00 -8.94 -5.22
CA ALA A 147 20.28 -9.63 -5.33
C ALA A 147 20.21 -10.73 -6.42
N PRO A 148 21.29 -10.93 -7.21
CA PRO A 148 21.33 -11.97 -8.23
C PRO A 148 20.92 -13.35 -7.67
N GLY A 149 19.94 -14.00 -8.30
CA GLY A 149 19.42 -15.31 -7.87
C GLY A 149 18.29 -15.26 -6.83
N ALA A 150 17.85 -14.08 -6.37
CA ALA A 150 16.71 -13.98 -5.45
C ALA A 150 15.40 -14.54 -6.06
N MET A 151 15.23 -14.42 -7.38
CA MET A 151 14.03 -14.88 -8.09
C MET A 151 14.02 -16.39 -8.36
N THR A 152 15.18 -17.05 -8.40
CA THR A 152 15.28 -18.51 -8.61
C THR A 152 14.95 -19.31 -7.35
N ALA A 153 15.07 -18.70 -6.18
CA ALA A 153 14.70 -19.29 -4.89
C ALA A 153 13.19 -19.20 -4.59
N SER A 154 12.41 -18.47 -5.40
CA SER A 154 10.98 -18.29 -5.19
C SER A 154 10.21 -19.35 -5.99
N PRO A 155 9.48 -20.30 -5.35
CA PRO A 155 8.67 -21.25 -6.10
C PRO A 155 7.64 -20.48 -6.94
N ARG A 156 7.66 -20.71 -8.27
CA ARG A 156 6.79 -20.10 -9.30
C ARG A 156 5.30 -20.14 -8.89
N ARG A 157 4.85 -19.18 -8.08
CA ARG A 157 3.44 -19.01 -7.69
C ARG A 157 2.75 -17.94 -8.53
N ALA A 158 3.50 -16.97 -9.05
CA ALA A 158 2.99 -15.83 -9.80
C ALA A 158 2.62 -16.13 -11.27
N GLY A 159 3.03 -17.28 -11.82
CA GLY A 159 2.93 -17.56 -13.26
C GLY A 159 1.67 -18.26 -13.76
N ARG A 160 0.68 -18.58 -12.90
CA ARG A 160 -0.47 -19.42 -13.32
C ARG A 160 -1.70 -18.66 -13.83
N THR A 161 -1.78 -17.33 -13.70
CA THR A 161 -3.05 -16.62 -13.95
C THR A 161 -2.96 -15.27 -14.68
N SER A 162 -1.81 -14.84 -15.19
CA SER A 162 -1.71 -13.56 -15.91
C SER A 162 -1.06 -13.72 -17.29
N PRO A 163 -1.68 -13.18 -18.36
CA PRO A 163 -1.10 -13.22 -19.69
C PRO A 163 0.19 -12.37 -19.77
N PRO A 164 1.13 -12.71 -20.67
CA PRO A 164 2.36 -11.96 -20.85
C PRO A 164 2.07 -10.51 -21.29
N SER A 165 2.71 -9.55 -20.60
CA SER A 165 2.67 -8.13 -20.94
C SER A 165 3.42 -7.87 -22.26
N PRO A 166 2.85 -7.12 -23.23
CA PRO A 166 3.57 -6.73 -24.44
C PRO A 166 4.61 -5.67 -24.09
N SER A 167 5.86 -6.10 -23.94
CA SER A 167 6.99 -5.22 -23.71
C SER A 167 7.36 -4.42 -24.96
N ARG A 168 7.52 -3.11 -24.80
CA ARG A 168 8.52 -2.26 -25.46
C ARG A 168 8.38 -0.84 -24.90
N TRP A 169 9.30 -0.44 -24.02
CA TRP A 169 9.55 0.97 -23.76
C TRP A 169 10.86 1.40 -24.42
N PRO A 170 10.96 2.66 -24.88
CA PRO A 170 12.19 3.23 -25.40
C PRO A 170 13.16 3.49 -24.24
N THR A 171 14.38 3.01 -24.37
CA THR A 171 15.50 3.40 -23.52
C THR A 171 15.76 4.90 -23.67
N THR A 172 15.54 5.68 -22.62
CA THR A 172 16.07 7.04 -22.54
C THR A 172 17.60 6.98 -22.51
N PRO A 173 18.33 7.72 -23.35
CA PRO A 173 19.78 7.74 -23.30
C PRO A 173 20.23 8.31 -21.95
N ARG A 174 21.05 7.55 -21.20
CA ARG A 174 21.76 8.08 -20.04
C ARG A 174 22.85 9.02 -20.54
N GLU A 175 22.73 10.31 -20.26
CA GLU A 175 23.87 11.23 -20.42
C GLU A 175 24.98 10.86 -19.42
N PRO A 176 26.25 10.88 -19.85
CA PRO A 176 27.38 10.62 -18.97
C PRO A 176 27.52 11.77 -17.96
N ARG A 177 27.48 11.45 -16.67
CA ARG A 177 27.81 12.39 -15.60
C ARG A 177 29.32 12.62 -15.60
N SER A 178 29.75 13.86 -15.84
CA SER A 178 31.14 14.28 -15.61
C SER A 178 31.46 14.24 -14.11
N PRO A 179 32.69 13.86 -13.72
CA PRO A 179 33.09 13.82 -12.32
C PRO A 179 33.24 15.24 -11.75
N PRO A 180 32.99 15.42 -10.43
CA PRO A 180 33.15 16.72 -9.78
C PRO A 180 34.63 17.12 -9.72
N THR A 181 34.88 18.40 -10.01
CA THR A 181 36.17 19.10 -9.89
C THR A 181 36.54 19.38 -8.44
#